data_AF-A0A1C7MWA3-F1
#
_entry.id   AF-A0A1C7MWA3-F1
#
_cell.length_a   1.000
_cell.length_b   1.000
_cell.length_c   1.000
_cell.angle_alpha   90.00
_cell.angle_beta   90.00
_cell.angle_gamma   90.00
#
_symmetry.space_group_name_H-M   'P 1'
#
loop_
_entity.id
_entity.type
_entity.pdbx_description
1 polymer ?
#
loop_
_entity_poly.entity_id
_entity_poly.type
_entity_poly.pdbx_seq_one_letter_code
_entity_poly.pdbx_strand_id
1 'polypeptide(L)'
;MSNKRVRLTVDQKIQILDENLKGKYDQVELGKWAMEKFNLSKPLAQQTISKIISSADELYSNVSLKASSKSAKGPKYPQLDEDVRKYVEDLNNLNQHINRESIIRYVKMVALVKYKIPQDEINFSDGWLSRVFKRINVKSRFTQSESASVDITTDNVQNQLKKIAELLQPYNPQDILNFDETG
;
A
#
# COMPACT_ATOMS: atom_id res chain seq x y z
N MET A 1 24.65 -2.66 -30.00
CA MET A 1 24.41 -2.19 -28.62
C MET A 1 22.90 -2.05 -28.40
N SER A 2 22.31 -2.72 -27.40
CA SER A 2 20.85 -2.71 -27.22
C SER A 2 20.35 -1.31 -26.88
N ASN A 3 19.39 -0.77 -27.64
CA ASN A 3 18.76 0.52 -27.37
C ASN A 3 17.81 0.41 -26.16
N LYS A 4 18.37 0.26 -24.95
CA LYS A 4 17.58 0.16 -23.72
C LYS A 4 16.91 1.51 -23.47
N ARG A 5 15.59 1.46 -23.29
CA ARG A 5 14.76 2.62 -22.97
C ARG A 5 15.02 3.04 -21.52
N VAL A 6 15.42 4.29 -21.32
CA VAL A 6 15.55 4.89 -19.99
C VAL A 6 14.16 5.08 -19.40
N ARG A 7 13.93 4.60 -18.18
CA ARG A 7 12.67 4.75 -17.46
C ARG A 7 12.88 5.59 -16.21
N LEU A 8 12.27 6.77 -16.20
CA LEU A 8 12.30 7.72 -15.09
C LEU A 8 11.16 7.45 -14.09
N THR A 9 11.42 7.69 -12.81
CA THR A 9 10.37 7.75 -11.78
C THR A 9 9.54 9.02 -11.92
N VAL A 10 8.38 9.07 -11.26
CA VAL A 10 7.55 10.27 -11.17
C VAL A 10 8.33 11.40 -10.51
N ASP A 11 9.07 11.13 -9.42
CA ASP A 11 9.95 12.11 -8.78
C ASP A 11 10.99 12.70 -9.73
N GLN A 12 11.67 11.85 -10.50
CA GLN A 12 12.68 12.31 -11.46
C GLN A 12 12.05 13.21 -12.53
N LYS A 13 10.83 12.90 -12.97
CA LYS A 13 10.10 13.75 -13.93
C LYS A 13 9.71 15.08 -13.31
N ILE A 14 9.27 15.10 -12.04
CA ILE A 14 8.95 16.34 -11.33
C ILE A 14 10.18 17.21 -11.16
N GLN A 15 11.31 16.64 -10.76
CA GLN A 15 12.57 17.40 -10.67
C GLN A 15 13.00 18.01 -12.01
N ILE A 16 12.73 17.33 -13.13
CA ILE A 16 12.94 17.88 -14.48
C ILE A 16 11.99 19.05 -14.74
N LEU A 17 10.73 18.97 -14.33
CA LEU A 17 9.75 20.06 -14.46
C LEU A 17 10.17 21.27 -13.61
N ASP A 18 10.54 21.05 -12.36
CA ASP A 18 10.97 22.10 -11.44
C ASP A 18 12.22 22.82 -11.95
N GLU A 19 13.16 22.08 -12.56
CA GLU A 19 14.34 22.67 -13.18
C GLU A 19 14.02 23.41 -14.49
N ASN A 20 13.06 22.91 -15.28
CA ASN A 20 12.55 23.59 -16.46
C ASN A 20 11.87 24.93 -16.10
N LEU A 21 11.12 24.99 -14.99
CA LEU A 21 10.45 26.20 -14.52
C LEU A 21 11.45 27.30 -14.10
N LYS A 22 12.68 26.95 -13.73
CA LYS A 22 13.74 27.94 -13.46
C LYS A 22 14.25 28.64 -14.71
N GLY A 23 13.89 28.15 -15.92
CA GLY A 23 14.23 28.77 -17.20
C GLY A 23 15.72 28.77 -17.55
N LYS A 24 16.52 27.93 -16.89
CA LYS A 24 18.00 27.94 -17.02
C LYS A 24 18.54 27.17 -18.22
N TYR A 25 17.78 26.19 -18.73
CA TYR A 25 18.24 25.24 -19.73
C TYR A 25 17.24 25.14 -20.88
N ASP A 26 17.75 24.99 -22.11
CA ASP A 26 16.91 24.51 -23.23
C ASP A 26 16.60 23.02 -23.06
N GLN A 27 15.58 22.49 -23.75
CA GLN A 27 15.13 21.10 -23.63
C GLN A 27 16.25 20.07 -23.92
N VAL A 28 17.19 20.39 -24.81
CA VAL A 28 18.35 19.52 -25.10
C VAL A 28 19.34 19.51 -23.93
N GLU A 29 19.59 20.68 -23.35
CA GLU A 29 20.48 20.84 -22.20
C GLU A 29 19.88 20.22 -20.93
N LEU A 30 18.56 20.37 -20.74
CA LEU A 30 17.81 19.74 -19.66
C LEU A 30 17.92 18.21 -19.72
N GLY A 31 17.97 17.64 -20.94
CA GLY A 31 18.20 16.22 -21.15
C GLY A 31 19.60 15.75 -20.76
N LYS A 32 20.63 16.60 -20.90
CA LYS A 32 22.00 16.35 -20.43
C LYS A 32 22.11 16.52 -18.91
N TRP A 33 21.52 17.58 -18.37
CA TRP A 33 21.43 17.81 -16.93
C TRP A 33 20.78 16.62 -16.21
N ALA A 34 19.68 16.09 -16.74
CA ALA A 34 19.00 14.92 -16.17
C ALA A 34 19.87 13.65 -16.23
N MET A 35 20.74 13.53 -17.24
CA MET A 35 21.68 12.41 -17.32
C MET A 35 22.70 12.47 -16.19
N GLU A 36 23.32 13.62 -15.99
CA GLU A 36 24.31 13.84 -14.93
C GLU A 36 23.68 13.72 -13.55
N LYS A 37 22.51 14.35 -13.35
CA LYS A 37 21.81 14.37 -12.07
C LYS A 37 21.33 12.99 -11.62
N PHE A 38 20.86 12.14 -12.55
CA PHE A 38 20.29 10.83 -12.25
C PHE A 38 21.21 9.66 -12.62
N ASN A 39 22.45 9.91 -13.01
CA ASN A 39 23.41 8.90 -13.48
C ASN A 39 22.82 8.00 -14.59
N LEU A 40 22.16 8.60 -15.57
CA LEU A 40 21.57 7.86 -16.69
C LEU A 40 22.66 7.43 -17.68
N SER A 41 22.49 6.28 -18.32
CA SER A 41 23.45 5.79 -19.32
C SER A 41 23.56 6.67 -20.58
N LYS A 42 22.58 7.54 -20.81
CA LYS A 42 22.51 8.43 -21.98
C LYS A 42 21.64 9.66 -21.70
N PRO A 43 21.83 10.78 -22.43
CA PRO A 43 20.95 11.93 -22.34
C PRO A 43 19.51 11.59 -22.71
N LEU A 44 18.56 12.29 -22.07
CA LEU A 44 17.16 12.21 -22.48
C LEU A 44 16.99 12.92 -23.82
N ALA A 45 16.29 12.27 -24.75
CA ALA A 45 15.96 12.90 -26.02
C ALA A 45 15.01 14.09 -25.80
N GLN A 46 15.15 15.14 -26.60
CA GLN A 46 14.30 16.35 -26.55
C GLN A 46 12.80 16.00 -26.56
N GLN A 47 12.38 15.05 -27.41
CA GLN A 47 10.99 14.59 -27.46
C GLN A 47 10.50 13.98 -26.14
N THR A 48 11.39 13.39 -25.34
CA THR A 48 11.04 12.84 -24.03
C THR A 48 10.83 13.96 -23.01
N ILE A 49 11.69 14.99 -23.03
CA ILE A 49 11.55 16.19 -22.20
C ILE A 49 10.26 16.92 -22.55
N SER A 50 10.00 17.18 -23.83
CA SER A 50 8.75 17.79 -24.30
C SER A 50 7.52 17.02 -23.83
N LYS A 51 7.52 15.68 -23.91
CA LYS A 51 6.42 14.85 -23.39
C LYS A 51 6.24 14.95 -21.88
N ILE A 52 7.33 15.06 -21.12
CA ILE A 52 7.27 15.24 -19.66
C ILE A 52 6.63 16.58 -19.34
N ILE A 53 7.09 17.66 -20.00
CA ILE A 53 6.55 19.02 -19.85
C ILE A 53 5.06 19.05 -20.20
N SER A 54 4.64 18.44 -21.32
CA SER A 54 3.22 18.41 -21.71
C SER A 54 2.35 17.60 -20.74
N SER A 55 2.94 16.73 -19.92
CA SER A 55 2.23 15.92 -18.92
C SER A 55 2.33 16.48 -17.50
N ALA A 56 2.75 17.74 -17.34
CA ALA A 56 3.01 18.35 -16.04
C ALA A 56 1.80 18.28 -15.09
N ASP A 57 0.61 18.66 -15.57
CA ASP A 57 -0.61 18.66 -14.74
C ASP A 57 -0.93 17.27 -14.19
N GLU A 58 -0.84 16.23 -15.02
CA GLU A 58 -1.05 14.84 -14.60
C GLU A 58 0.01 14.35 -13.61
N LEU A 59 1.26 14.83 -13.74
CA LEU A 59 2.35 14.44 -12.85
C LEU A 59 2.17 15.09 -11.47
N TYR A 60 1.88 16.38 -11.42
CA TYR A 60 1.67 17.13 -10.17
C TYR A 60 0.40 16.68 -9.42
N SER A 61 -0.65 16.24 -10.11
CA SER A 61 -1.87 15.73 -9.46
C SER A 61 -1.68 14.36 -8.79
N ASN A 62 -0.61 13.63 -9.11
CA ASN A 62 -0.39 12.24 -8.67
C ASN A 62 0.84 12.04 -7.76
N VAL A 63 1.54 13.11 -7.36
CA VAL A 63 2.84 13.06 -6.66
C VAL A 63 2.77 12.31 -5.33
N SER A 64 1.77 12.59 -4.50
CA SER A 64 1.70 12.15 -3.10
C SER A 64 1.72 10.62 -2.93
N LEU A 65 1.33 9.84 -3.94
CA LEU A 65 1.18 8.39 -3.84
C LEU A 65 2.20 7.58 -4.68
N LYS A 66 3.01 8.22 -5.52
CA LYS A 66 3.74 7.53 -6.61
C LYS A 66 5.18 7.98 -6.83
N ALA A 67 5.78 8.67 -5.87
CA ALA A 67 7.13 9.19 -5.93
C ALA A 67 8.16 8.23 -6.59
N SER A 68 8.24 6.99 -6.07
CA SER A 68 9.13 5.93 -6.57
C SER A 68 8.63 5.15 -7.79
N SER A 69 7.39 5.37 -8.23
CA SER A 69 6.79 4.68 -9.38
C SER A 69 7.38 5.22 -10.68
N LYS A 70 7.60 4.33 -11.66
CA LYS A 70 7.97 4.69 -13.05
C LYS A 70 6.77 5.06 -13.92
N SER A 71 5.56 4.90 -13.40
CA SER A 71 4.29 5.20 -14.06
C SER A 71 3.43 6.13 -13.21
N ALA A 72 2.98 7.22 -13.81
CA ALA A 72 2.00 8.12 -13.20
C ALA A 72 0.57 7.59 -13.31
N LYS A 73 0.32 6.61 -14.20
CA LYS A 73 -1.04 6.10 -14.47
C LYS A 73 -1.70 5.55 -13.20
N GLY A 74 -2.92 6.00 -12.93
CA GLY A 74 -3.77 5.54 -11.84
C GLY A 74 -4.29 4.12 -12.04
N PRO A 75 -4.91 3.52 -11.01
CA PRO A 75 -5.82 2.41 -11.24
C PRO A 75 -6.93 2.87 -12.20
N LYS A 76 -7.43 1.93 -13.02
CA LYS A 76 -8.49 2.22 -14.01
C LYS A 76 -9.80 2.65 -13.33
N TYR A 77 -10.06 2.15 -12.13
CA TYR A 77 -11.25 2.46 -11.33
C TYR A 77 -10.86 2.87 -9.91
N PRO A 78 -10.36 4.11 -9.70
CA PRO A 78 -10.01 4.60 -8.37
C PRO A 78 -11.17 4.55 -7.37
N GLN A 79 -12.41 4.69 -7.85
CA GLN A 79 -13.60 4.61 -7.02
C GLN A 79 -13.78 3.27 -6.30
N LEU A 80 -13.29 2.16 -6.89
CA LEU A 80 -13.31 0.86 -6.23
C LEU A 80 -12.35 0.81 -5.03
N ASP A 81 -11.24 1.56 -5.08
CA ASP A 81 -10.31 1.65 -3.96
C ASP A 81 -10.99 2.34 -2.76
N GLU A 82 -11.83 3.35 -3.03
CA GLU A 82 -12.60 4.05 -1.99
C GLU A 82 -13.66 3.14 -1.36
N ASP A 83 -14.42 2.40 -2.18
CA ASP A 83 -15.42 1.46 -1.67
C ASP A 83 -14.76 0.32 -0.84
N VAL A 84 -13.55 -0.11 -1.22
CA VAL A 84 -12.77 -1.06 -0.40
C VAL A 84 -12.35 -0.43 0.93
N ARG A 85 -11.86 0.82 0.92
CA ARG A 85 -11.46 1.52 2.15
C ARG A 85 -12.64 1.59 3.12
N LYS A 86 -13.78 2.10 2.65
CA LYS A 86 -14.99 2.24 3.46
C LYS A 86 -15.43 0.89 4.04
N TYR A 87 -15.47 -0.16 3.21
CA TYR A 87 -15.88 -1.49 3.67
C TYR A 87 -14.94 -2.06 4.74
N VAL A 88 -13.62 -1.85 4.60
CA VAL A 88 -12.64 -2.25 5.61
C VAL A 88 -12.82 -1.46 6.91
N GLU A 89 -13.07 -0.16 6.83
CA GLU A 89 -13.34 0.69 7.99
C GLU A 89 -14.62 0.27 8.72
N ASP A 90 -15.70 0.00 7.98
CA ASP A 90 -16.98 -0.46 8.54
C ASP A 90 -16.80 -1.80 9.29
N LEU A 91 -16.02 -2.75 8.74
CA LEU A 91 -15.75 -4.04 9.40
C LEU A 91 -14.84 -3.89 10.64
N ASN A 92 -13.84 -3.01 10.58
CA ASN A 92 -12.99 -2.72 11.73
C ASN A 92 -13.79 -2.08 12.88
N ASN A 93 -14.72 -1.16 12.58
CA ASN A 93 -15.59 -0.54 13.57
C ASN A 93 -16.53 -1.56 14.24
N LEU A 94 -16.87 -2.64 13.54
CA LEU A 94 -17.67 -3.74 14.05
C LEU A 94 -16.82 -4.83 14.74
N ASN A 95 -15.51 -4.64 14.88
CA ASN A 95 -14.55 -5.63 15.39
C ASN A 95 -14.64 -7.00 14.70
N GLN A 96 -14.99 -7.03 13.41
CA GLN A 96 -15.11 -8.27 12.66
C GLN A 96 -13.80 -8.63 11.96
N HIS A 97 -13.47 -9.92 11.95
CA HIS A 97 -12.33 -10.42 11.19
C HIS A 97 -12.57 -10.24 9.69
N ILE A 98 -11.57 -9.64 9.02
CA ILE A 98 -11.64 -9.34 7.60
C ILE A 98 -11.02 -10.49 6.80
N ASN A 99 -11.87 -11.23 6.08
CA ASN A 99 -11.41 -12.18 5.06
C ASN A 99 -11.26 -11.49 3.70
N ARG A 100 -10.16 -11.78 3.01
CA ARG A 100 -9.87 -11.27 1.65
C ARG A 100 -10.92 -11.70 0.64
N GLU A 101 -11.45 -12.92 0.76
CA GLU A 101 -12.51 -13.42 -0.12
C GLU A 101 -13.81 -12.61 0.03
N SER A 102 -14.17 -12.24 1.27
CA SER A 102 -15.33 -11.40 1.55
C SER A 102 -15.22 -10.03 0.90
N ILE A 103 -14.02 -9.42 0.94
CA ILE A 103 -13.77 -8.13 0.27
C ILE A 103 -13.89 -8.30 -1.24
N ILE A 104 -13.29 -9.34 -1.83
CA ILE A 104 -13.39 -9.59 -3.27
C ILE A 104 -14.86 -9.75 -3.69
N ARG A 105 -15.66 -10.50 -2.92
CA ARG A 105 -17.08 -10.68 -3.17
C ARG A 105 -17.86 -9.36 -3.10
N TYR A 106 -17.60 -8.55 -2.08
CA TYR A 106 -18.20 -7.23 -1.93
C TYR A 106 -17.87 -6.32 -3.12
N VAL A 107 -16.60 -6.23 -3.50
CA VAL A 107 -16.16 -5.35 -4.60
C VAL A 107 -16.75 -5.81 -5.93
N LYS A 108 -16.82 -7.12 -6.20
CA LYS A 108 -17.47 -7.65 -7.42
C LYS A 108 -18.92 -7.18 -7.51
N MET A 109 -19.66 -7.23 -6.40
CA MET A 109 -21.04 -6.74 -6.33
C MET A 109 -21.12 -5.23 -6.57
N VAL A 110 -20.25 -4.44 -5.93
CA VAL A 110 -20.21 -2.98 -6.13
C VAL A 110 -19.87 -2.63 -7.57
N ALA A 111 -18.88 -3.28 -8.17
CA ALA A 111 -18.46 -3.05 -9.55
C ALA A 111 -19.62 -3.30 -10.53
N LEU A 112 -20.36 -4.41 -10.36
CA LEU A 112 -21.48 -4.77 -11.23
C LEU A 112 -22.71 -3.89 -11.00
N VAL A 113 -23.13 -3.72 -9.74
CA VAL A 113 -24.42 -3.07 -9.40
C VAL A 113 -24.31 -1.54 -9.44
N LYS A 114 -23.27 -0.98 -8.81
CA LYS A 114 -23.12 0.47 -8.65
C LYS A 114 -22.52 1.11 -9.89
N TYR A 115 -21.47 0.50 -10.45
CA TYR A 115 -20.71 1.09 -11.56
C TYR A 115 -20.96 0.44 -12.91
N LYS A 116 -21.76 -0.63 -12.98
CA LYS A 116 -22.08 -1.35 -14.21
C LYS A 116 -20.83 -1.78 -15.00
N ILE A 117 -19.76 -2.13 -14.29
CA ILE A 117 -18.51 -2.61 -14.89
C ILE A 117 -18.72 -4.07 -15.33
N PRO A 118 -18.46 -4.41 -16.61
CA PRO A 118 -18.50 -5.78 -17.10
C PRO A 118 -17.58 -6.71 -16.30
N GLN A 119 -18.04 -7.94 -16.08
CA GLN A 119 -17.36 -8.93 -15.24
C GLN A 119 -15.96 -9.29 -15.76
N ASP A 120 -15.74 -9.24 -17.09
CA ASP A 120 -14.48 -9.60 -17.72
C ASP A 120 -13.49 -8.42 -17.79
N GLU A 121 -13.90 -7.21 -17.41
CA GLU A 121 -13.06 -6.02 -17.52
C GLU A 121 -12.01 -5.93 -16.41
N ILE A 122 -12.28 -6.52 -15.25
CA ILE A 122 -11.37 -6.53 -14.10
C ILE A 122 -11.24 -7.95 -13.56
N ASN A 123 -10.01 -8.45 -13.54
CA ASN A 123 -9.70 -9.66 -12.77
C ASN A 123 -9.51 -9.29 -11.29
N PHE A 124 -10.55 -9.54 -10.48
CA PHE A 124 -10.53 -9.35 -9.01
C PHE A 124 -9.74 -10.46 -8.30
N SER A 125 -8.46 -10.61 -8.67
CA SER A 125 -7.55 -11.58 -8.06
C SER A 125 -6.98 -11.07 -6.73
N ASP A 126 -6.37 -11.97 -5.98
CA ASP A 126 -5.65 -11.62 -4.75
C ASP A 126 -4.56 -10.57 -4.99
N GLY A 127 -3.85 -10.68 -6.12
CA GLY A 127 -2.85 -9.71 -6.54
C GLY A 127 -3.45 -8.33 -6.87
N TRP A 128 -4.69 -8.27 -7.36
CA TRP A 128 -5.40 -7.00 -7.53
C TRP A 128 -5.69 -6.36 -6.17
N LEU A 129 -6.26 -7.11 -5.22
CA LEU A 129 -6.59 -6.63 -3.88
C LEU A 129 -5.34 -6.18 -3.11
N SER A 130 -4.24 -6.93 -3.20
CA SER A 130 -2.96 -6.55 -2.61
C SER A 130 -2.44 -5.21 -3.14
N ARG A 131 -2.66 -4.90 -4.42
CA ARG A 131 -2.31 -3.58 -4.97
C ARG A 131 -3.26 -2.50 -4.50
N VAL A 132 -4.56 -2.79 -4.32
CA VAL A 132 -5.53 -1.84 -3.74
C VAL A 132 -5.09 -1.46 -2.34
N PHE A 133 -4.85 -2.44 -1.46
CA PHE A 133 -4.39 -2.22 -0.09
C PHE A 133 -3.13 -1.37 -0.01
N LYS A 134 -2.14 -1.62 -0.88
CA LYS A 134 -0.95 -0.77 -0.98
C LYS A 134 -1.28 0.68 -1.36
N ARG A 135 -2.26 0.92 -2.23
CA ARG A 135 -2.67 2.28 -2.64
C ARG A 135 -3.45 3.01 -1.55
N ILE A 136 -4.32 2.30 -0.82
CA ILE A 136 -5.12 2.88 0.28
C ILE A 136 -4.41 2.82 1.64
N ASN A 137 -3.15 2.36 1.67
CA ASN A 137 -2.34 2.20 2.88
C ASN A 137 -2.98 1.30 3.96
N VAL A 138 -3.79 0.33 3.56
CA VAL A 138 -4.35 -0.69 4.46
C VAL A 138 -3.31 -1.78 4.68
N LYS A 139 -2.99 -2.05 5.95
CA LYS A 139 -2.05 -3.11 6.36
C LYS A 139 -2.85 -4.31 6.86
N SER A 140 -2.58 -5.48 6.28
CA SER A 140 -3.05 -6.76 6.83
C SER A 140 -2.15 -7.14 8.01
N ARG A 141 -2.74 -7.53 9.14
CA ARG A 141 -2.03 -8.14 10.27
C ARG A 141 -2.66 -9.48 10.58
N PHE A 142 -1.84 -10.46 10.93
CA PHE A 142 -2.35 -11.72 11.47
C PHE A 142 -2.86 -11.45 12.88
N THR A 143 -4.14 -11.74 13.14
CA THR A 143 -4.68 -11.70 14.49
C THR A 143 -4.36 -13.02 15.16
N GLN A 144 -3.34 -13.03 16.02
CA GLN A 144 -3.08 -14.15 16.92
C GLN A 144 -4.23 -14.17 17.94
N SER A 145 -5.19 -15.07 17.73
CA SER A 145 -6.58 -14.97 18.18
C SER A 145 -6.83 -15.35 19.64
N GLU A 146 -5.86 -15.21 20.55
CA GLU A 146 -6.07 -15.63 21.95
C GLU A 146 -5.76 -14.55 22.99
N SER A 147 -4.88 -13.58 22.71
CA SER A 147 -4.43 -12.62 23.73
C SER A 147 -5.24 -11.32 23.81
N ALA A 148 -6.01 -10.98 22.77
CA ALA A 148 -6.63 -9.65 22.65
C ALA A 148 -8.08 -9.56 23.14
N SER A 149 -8.74 -10.71 23.40
CA SER A 149 -10.15 -10.78 23.79
C SER A 149 -10.40 -11.00 25.27
N VAL A 150 -9.34 -11.16 26.08
CA VAL A 150 -9.46 -11.33 27.52
C VAL A 150 -9.37 -9.96 28.18
N ASP A 151 -10.51 -9.43 28.64
CA ASP A 151 -10.50 -8.30 29.55
C ASP A 151 -9.88 -8.74 30.88
N ILE A 152 -8.58 -8.48 31.02
CA ILE A 152 -7.73 -8.83 32.16
C ILE A 152 -8.27 -8.19 33.45
N THR A 153 -9.14 -7.19 33.37
CA THR A 153 -9.75 -6.52 34.52
C THR A 153 -11.00 -7.20 35.04
N THR A 154 -11.52 -8.20 34.34
CA THR A 154 -12.69 -8.98 34.81
C THR A 154 -12.33 -9.74 36.08
N ASP A 155 -13.19 -9.67 37.11
CA ASP A 155 -13.00 -10.34 38.41
C ASP A 155 -12.69 -11.83 38.29
N ASN A 156 -13.26 -12.51 37.28
CA ASN A 156 -13.02 -13.93 37.03
C ASN A 156 -11.55 -14.19 36.63
N VAL A 157 -10.98 -13.36 35.75
CA VAL A 157 -9.59 -13.49 35.30
C VAL A 157 -8.63 -13.20 36.45
N GLN A 158 -8.89 -12.14 37.21
CA GLN A 158 -8.10 -11.80 38.40
C GLN A 158 -8.13 -12.91 39.46
N ASN A 159 -9.29 -13.50 39.71
CA ASN A 159 -9.44 -14.62 40.63
C ASN A 159 -8.70 -15.88 40.15
N GLN A 160 -8.71 -16.17 38.84
CA GLN A 160 -7.94 -17.29 38.29
C GLN A 160 -6.42 -17.06 38.36
N LEU A 161 -5.96 -15.84 38.04
CA LEU A 161 -4.54 -15.47 38.18
C LEU A 161 -4.08 -15.62 39.64
N LYS A 162 -4.91 -15.20 40.60
CA LYS A 162 -4.61 -15.36 42.03
C LYS A 162 -4.52 -16.84 42.44
N LYS A 163 -5.45 -17.68 41.97
CA LYS A 163 -5.40 -19.14 42.22
C LYS A 163 -4.13 -19.77 41.65
N ILE A 164 -3.74 -19.40 40.43
CA ILE A 164 -2.50 -19.89 39.82
C ILE A 164 -1.29 -19.43 40.64
N ALA A 165 -1.25 -18.17 41.05
CA ALA A 165 -0.16 -17.64 41.88
C ALA A 165 -0.06 -18.37 43.24
N GLU A 166 -1.19 -18.67 43.89
CA GLU A 166 -1.25 -19.45 45.14
C GLU A 166 -0.72 -20.88 44.94
N LEU A 167 -1.10 -21.54 43.85
CA LEU A 167 -0.61 -22.89 43.52
C LEU A 167 0.89 -22.93 43.21
N LEU A 168 1.45 -21.83 42.70
CA LEU A 168 2.86 -21.73 42.34
C LEU A 168 3.76 -21.27 43.50
N GLN A 169 3.21 -20.72 44.59
CA GLN A 169 3.98 -20.26 45.76
C GLN A 169 5.01 -21.26 46.33
N PRO A 170 4.74 -22.57 46.44
CA PRO A 170 5.70 -23.49 47.04
C PRO A 170 6.84 -23.90 46.10
N TYR A 171 6.80 -23.54 44.82
CA TYR A 171 7.81 -23.89 43.83
C TYR A 171 8.76 -22.72 43.59
N ASN A 172 10.05 -23.00 43.44
CA ASN A 172 10.99 -21.96 43.02
C ASN A 172 10.74 -21.60 41.56
N PRO A 173 10.92 -20.33 41.15
CA PRO A 173 10.71 -19.91 39.76
C PRO A 173 11.51 -20.72 38.73
N GLN A 174 12.66 -21.28 39.11
CA GLN A 174 13.50 -22.11 38.24
C GLN A 174 12.89 -23.50 37.96
N ASP A 175 11.94 -23.94 38.80
CA ASP A 175 11.26 -25.23 38.70
C ASP A 175 9.87 -25.10 38.04
N ILE A 176 9.47 -23.89 37.66
CA ILE A 176 8.20 -23.61 36.97
C ILE A 176 8.48 -23.56 35.47
N LEU A 177 8.06 -24.61 34.75
CA LEU A 177 8.21 -24.71 33.30
C LEU A 177 6.88 -24.37 32.61
N ASN A 178 6.92 -23.45 31.64
CA ASN A 178 5.80 -23.20 30.74
C ASN A 178 5.92 -24.13 29.52
N PHE A 179 4.89 -24.94 29.29
CA PHE A 179 4.75 -25.76 28.09
C PHE A 179 3.61 -25.19 27.23
N ASP A 180 3.78 -23.97 26.73
CA ASP A 180 2.95 -23.51 25.61
C ASP A 180 3.54 -24.01 24.29
N GLU A 181 2.64 -24.26 23.33
CA GLU A 181 2.92 -25.03 22.12
C GLU A 181 4.08 -24.44 21.31
N THR A 182 5.24 -25.11 21.36
CA THR A 182 6.29 -24.96 20.35
C THR A 182 5.97 -25.91 19.20
N GLY A 183 5.10 -25.46 18.30
CA GLY A 183 4.79 -26.06 17.00
C GLY A 183 5.05 -25.10 15.86
#